data_AF-A0A7C7EAJ2-F1
#
_entry.id   AF-A0A7C7EAJ2-F1
#
_cell.length_a   1.000
_cell.length_b   1.000
_cell.length_c   1.000
_cell.angle_alpha   90.00
_cell.angle_beta   90.00
_cell.angle_gamma   90.00
#
_symmetry.space_group_name_H-M   'P 1'
#
loop_
_entity.id
_entity.type
_entity.pdbx_description
1 polymer ?
#
loop_
_entity_poly.entity_id
_entity_poly.type
_entity_poly.pdbx_seq_one_letter_code
_entity_poly.pdbx_strand_id
1 'polypeptide(L)'
;VPCVNLEKFKAESNLNMVTCGGQATVPIVNAIHRVVGAKYAEIVACIASKSAGPGTRQNIDEFTQTTAKALEVVGGAKKGKAIIVLNPAEPPIMMTNTVYVEVEKPDEKSIIASVEEMVKDVQSYVPGYQLRVPPILEGNKVTTIVQIEGAGDFLPKYSGNLDIITSAAAGVAEKLAIMILRGEIAA
;
A
#
# COMPACT_ATOMS: atom_id res chain seq x y z
N VAL A 1 3.98 -3.17 7.07
CA VAL A 1 4.02 -3.14 5.58
C VAL A 1 5.34 -3.78 5.16
N PRO A 2 5.32 -4.91 4.44
CA PRO A 2 6.48 -5.81 4.32
C PRO A 2 7.74 -5.14 3.78
N CYS A 3 7.62 -4.37 2.69
CA CYS A 3 8.73 -3.67 2.05
C CYS A 3 9.22 -2.41 2.80
N VAL A 4 8.55 -2.01 3.89
CA VAL A 4 8.88 -0.75 4.59
C VAL A 4 9.47 -0.99 5.98
N ASN A 5 8.86 -1.85 6.80
CA ASN A 5 9.18 -1.90 8.23
C ASN A 5 9.16 -3.27 8.89
N LEU A 6 9.09 -4.37 8.13
CA LEU A 6 9.04 -5.72 8.72
C LEU A 6 10.22 -6.00 9.67
N GLU A 7 11.44 -5.61 9.29
CA GLU A 7 12.64 -5.82 10.11
C GLU A 7 12.56 -5.23 11.52
N LYS A 8 11.77 -4.16 11.71
CA LYS A 8 11.60 -3.50 13.01
C LYS A 8 10.69 -4.28 13.96
N PHE A 9 9.82 -5.14 13.44
CA PHE A 9 8.78 -5.82 14.21
C PHE A 9 8.91 -7.35 14.16
N LYS A 10 10.06 -7.87 13.74
CA LYS A 10 10.29 -9.32 13.59
C LYS A 10 10.23 -10.12 14.89
N ALA A 11 10.35 -9.46 16.05
CA ALA A 11 10.24 -10.09 17.35
C ALA A 11 8.84 -9.97 17.98
N GLU A 12 7.89 -9.30 17.31
CA GLU A 12 6.55 -9.13 17.84
C GLU A 12 5.69 -10.37 17.61
N SER A 13 4.96 -10.80 18.63
CA SER A 13 4.07 -11.97 18.55
C SER A 13 2.73 -11.69 17.86
N ASN A 14 2.42 -10.42 17.58
CA ASN A 14 1.19 -10.01 16.92
C ASN A 14 1.46 -8.86 15.94
N LEU A 15 1.19 -9.12 14.67
CA LEU A 15 1.39 -8.15 13.59
C LEU A 15 0.06 -7.78 12.95
N ASN A 16 -0.16 -6.48 12.78
CA ASN A 16 -1.30 -5.95 12.06
C ASN A 16 -0.92 -5.62 10.60
N MET A 17 -1.74 -6.09 9.66
CA MET A 17 -1.53 -5.88 8.21
C MET A 17 -2.19 -4.61 7.68
N VAL A 18 -2.60 -3.68 8.54
CA VAL A 18 -3.26 -2.43 8.20
C VAL A 18 -4.55 -2.70 7.41
N THR A 19 -4.58 -2.30 6.15
CA THR A 19 -5.71 -2.43 5.23
C THR A 19 -5.16 -2.68 3.83
N CYS A 20 -6.01 -3.12 2.90
CA CYS A 20 -5.61 -3.27 1.50
C CYS A 20 -5.16 -1.94 0.87
N GLY A 21 -5.84 -0.84 1.18
CA GLY A 21 -5.43 0.50 0.77
C GLY A 21 -4.08 0.88 1.35
N GLY A 22 -3.83 0.57 2.62
CA GLY A 22 -2.55 0.78 3.29
C GLY A 22 -1.41 0.00 2.62
N GLN A 23 -1.58 -1.31 2.41
CA GLN A 23 -0.58 -2.12 1.72
C GLN A 23 -0.28 -1.63 0.30
N ALA A 24 -1.30 -1.12 -0.40
CA ALA A 24 -1.14 -0.61 -1.75
C ALA A 24 -0.50 0.79 -1.83
N THR A 25 -0.56 1.61 -0.78
CA THR A 25 -0.22 3.05 -0.88
C THR A 25 0.85 3.55 0.08
N VAL A 26 0.97 2.94 1.27
CA VAL A 26 2.04 3.24 2.23
C VAL A 26 3.45 3.05 1.62
N PRO A 27 3.72 2.02 0.80
CA PRO A 27 5.00 1.91 0.10
C PRO A 27 5.34 3.15 -0.72
N ILE A 28 4.38 3.67 -1.50
CA ILE A 28 4.56 4.85 -2.35
C ILE A 28 4.83 6.10 -1.51
N VAL A 29 4.06 6.30 -0.43
CA VAL A 29 4.29 7.43 0.49
C VAL A 29 5.67 7.34 1.14
N ASN A 30 6.10 6.15 1.57
CA ASN A 30 7.42 5.95 2.13
C ASN A 30 8.53 6.23 1.11
N ALA A 31 8.36 5.76 -0.13
CA ALA A 31 9.31 6.00 -1.23
C ALA A 31 9.48 7.49 -1.54
N ILE A 32 8.41 8.28 -1.49
CA ILE A 32 8.49 9.74 -1.65
C ILE A 32 9.11 10.38 -0.40
N HIS A 33 8.63 10.01 0.79
CA HIS A 33 9.10 10.58 2.05
C HIS A 33 10.61 10.42 2.25
N ARG A 34 11.17 9.23 1.97
CA ARG A 34 12.59 8.93 2.23
C ARG A 34 13.57 9.78 1.42
N VAL A 35 13.13 10.39 0.31
CA VAL A 35 13.98 11.23 -0.56
C VAL A 35 13.74 12.73 -0.37
N VAL A 36 12.49 13.16 -0.12
CA VAL A 36 12.13 14.59 -0.15
C VAL A 36 11.31 15.09 1.04
N GLY A 37 10.97 14.20 1.98
CA GLY A 37 10.05 14.48 3.08
C GLY A 37 8.59 14.61 2.61
N ALA A 38 7.65 14.31 3.51
CA ALA A 38 6.22 14.36 3.23
C ALA A 38 5.49 15.10 4.35
N LYS A 39 4.91 16.27 4.04
CA LYS A 39 4.10 17.05 4.98
C LYS A 39 2.71 16.46 5.13
N TYR A 40 2.12 16.08 4.01
CA TYR A 40 0.79 15.53 3.94
C TYR A 40 0.76 14.39 2.93
N ALA A 41 0.05 13.32 3.23
CA ALA A 41 -0.23 12.26 2.30
C ALA A 41 -1.72 11.91 2.34
N GLU A 42 -2.33 11.82 1.16
CA GLU A 42 -3.72 11.41 0.98
C GLU A 42 -3.81 10.30 -0.04
N ILE A 43 -4.67 9.33 0.24
CA ILE A 43 -4.94 8.23 -0.68
C ILE A 43 -6.43 8.13 -0.98
N VAL A 44 -6.74 7.79 -2.23
CA VAL A 44 -8.09 7.44 -2.68
C VAL A 44 -8.05 6.02 -3.22
N ALA A 45 -8.56 5.08 -2.43
CA ALA A 45 -8.68 3.68 -2.81
C ALA A 45 -10.02 3.43 -3.52
N CYS A 46 -9.99 3.12 -4.81
CA CYS A 46 -11.18 2.80 -5.58
C CYS A 46 -11.19 1.30 -5.88
N ILE A 47 -12.23 0.60 -5.41
CA ILE A 47 -12.39 -0.85 -5.56
C ILE A 47 -13.75 -1.20 -6.16
N ALA A 48 -13.83 -2.37 -6.80
CA ALA A 48 -15.11 -2.91 -7.24
C ALA A 48 -16.04 -3.17 -6.05
N SER A 49 -17.30 -2.76 -6.13
CA SER A 49 -18.29 -3.04 -5.08
C SER A 49 -18.43 -4.53 -4.77
N LYS A 50 -18.22 -5.40 -5.78
CA LYS A 50 -18.24 -6.87 -5.65
C LYS A 50 -17.08 -7.44 -4.83
N SER A 51 -15.94 -6.74 -4.76
CA SER A 51 -14.79 -7.18 -3.95
C SER A 51 -14.82 -6.64 -2.51
N ALA A 52 -15.85 -5.87 -2.15
CA ALA A 52 -16.09 -5.38 -0.80
C ALA A 52 -17.19 -6.20 -0.10
N GLY A 53 -16.76 -7.20 0.67
CA GLY A 53 -17.66 -8.04 1.48
C GLY A 53 -18.27 -7.31 2.68
N PRO A 54 -19.17 -7.97 3.43
CA PRO A 54 -19.85 -7.37 4.60
C PRO A 54 -18.88 -6.79 5.64
N GLY A 55 -17.79 -7.51 5.93
CA GLY A 55 -16.76 -7.05 6.87
C GLY A 55 -16.13 -5.72 6.47
N THR A 56 -15.77 -5.54 5.19
CA THR A 56 -15.25 -4.25 4.70
C THR A 56 -16.27 -3.12 4.85
N ARG A 57 -17.55 -3.41 4.59
CA ARG A 57 -18.63 -2.42 4.63
C ARG A 57 -18.98 -2.00 6.05
N GLN A 58 -18.91 -2.92 7.01
CA GLN A 58 -19.17 -2.65 8.42
C GLN A 58 -18.01 -1.93 9.11
N ASN A 59 -16.79 -2.01 8.57
CA ASN A 59 -15.59 -1.42 9.16
C ASN A 59 -14.99 -0.30 8.27
N ILE A 60 -15.84 0.47 7.58
CA ILE A 60 -15.39 1.47 6.60
C ILE A 60 -14.70 2.67 7.27
N ASP A 61 -15.12 3.01 8.49
CA ASP A 61 -14.51 4.09 9.28
C ASP A 61 -13.11 3.67 9.74
N GLU A 62 -12.97 2.45 10.25
CA GLU A 62 -11.69 1.85 10.63
C GLU A 62 -10.74 1.78 9.45
N PHE A 63 -11.24 1.50 8.24
CA PHE A 63 -10.42 1.59 7.03
C PHE A 63 -9.80 2.98 6.89
N THR A 64 -10.59 4.05 6.98
CA THR A 64 -10.08 5.41 6.78
C THR A 64 -9.11 5.81 7.88
N GLN A 65 -9.43 5.53 9.14
CA GLN A 65 -8.63 5.90 10.31
C GLN A 65 -7.31 5.12 10.36
N THR A 66 -7.37 3.79 10.20
CA THR A 66 -6.20 2.92 10.25
C THR A 66 -5.27 3.18 9.08
N THR A 67 -5.81 3.38 7.88
CA THR A 67 -5.00 3.69 6.69
C THR A 67 -4.35 5.06 6.85
N ALA A 68 -5.09 6.10 7.24
CA ALA A 68 -4.53 7.43 7.49
C ALA A 68 -3.39 7.36 8.52
N LYS A 69 -3.58 6.60 9.61
CA LYS A 69 -2.54 6.44 10.62
C LYS A 69 -1.30 5.71 10.09
N ALA A 70 -1.47 4.72 9.22
CA ALA A 70 -0.34 4.02 8.60
C ALA A 70 0.44 4.90 7.61
N LEU A 71 -0.22 5.81 6.89
CA LEU A 71 0.47 6.81 6.06
C LEU A 71 1.39 7.69 6.91
N GLU A 72 0.99 7.99 8.15
CA GLU A 72 1.82 8.74 9.11
C GLU A 72 2.95 7.88 9.69
N VAL A 73 2.59 6.79 10.36
CA VAL A 73 3.52 6.00 11.18
C VAL A 73 4.49 5.17 10.35
N VAL A 74 4.03 4.64 9.22
CA VAL A 74 4.82 3.74 8.36
C VAL A 74 5.26 4.46 7.09
N GLY A 75 4.38 5.27 6.51
CA GLY A 75 4.70 6.09 5.33
C GLY A 75 5.62 7.27 5.63
N GLY A 76 5.61 7.80 6.87
CA GLY A 76 6.45 8.93 7.29
C GLY A 76 5.84 10.30 7.01
N ALA A 77 4.62 10.39 6.48
CA ALA A 77 3.95 11.67 6.31
C ALA A 77 3.64 12.33 7.66
N LYS A 78 3.77 13.64 7.80
CA LYS A 78 3.39 14.33 9.06
C LYS A 78 1.88 14.26 9.32
N LYS A 79 1.08 14.18 8.26
CA LYS A 79 -0.37 14.03 8.34
C LYS A 79 -0.90 13.12 7.24
N GLY A 80 -1.77 12.19 7.60
CA GLY A 80 -2.40 11.23 6.67
C GLY A 80 -3.90 11.46 6.49
N LYS A 81 -4.42 11.14 5.31
CA LYS A 81 -5.85 10.98 5.03
C LYS A 81 -6.08 9.80 4.10
N ALA A 82 -7.17 9.07 4.31
CA ALA A 82 -7.58 7.98 3.46
C ALA A 82 -9.06 8.09 3.08
N ILE A 83 -9.34 7.85 1.81
CA ILE A 83 -10.68 7.78 1.23
C ILE A 83 -10.82 6.40 0.57
N ILE A 84 -11.99 5.79 0.71
CA ILE A 84 -12.37 4.57 0.00
C ILE A 84 -13.63 4.82 -0.82
N VAL A 85 -13.64 4.33 -2.06
CA VAL A 85 -14.76 4.43 -2.99
C VAL A 85 -15.10 3.03 -3.49
N LEU A 86 -16.38 2.66 -3.37
CA LEU A 86 -16.92 1.42 -3.89
C LEU A 86 -17.65 1.70 -5.21
N ASN A 87 -17.15 1.14 -6.31
CA ASN A 87 -17.69 1.36 -7.65
C ASN A 87 -18.44 0.11 -8.16
N PRO A 88 -19.75 0.19 -8.48
CA PRO A 88 -20.55 -0.94 -8.94
C PRO A 88 -20.54 -1.15 -10.47
N ALA A 89 -19.62 -0.55 -11.22
CA ALA A 89 -19.55 -0.69 -12.68
C ALA A 89 -19.40 -2.15 -13.15
N GLU A 90 -19.91 -2.43 -14.35
CA GLU A 90 -19.75 -3.70 -15.06
C GLU A 90 -19.09 -3.45 -16.44
N PRO A 91 -17.98 -4.13 -16.78
CA PRO A 91 -17.26 -5.12 -15.96
C PRO A 91 -16.65 -4.49 -14.69
N PRO A 92 -16.46 -5.26 -13.60
CA PRO A 92 -15.93 -4.74 -12.35
C PRO A 92 -14.56 -4.08 -12.54
N ILE A 93 -14.37 -2.91 -11.91
CA ILE A 93 -13.11 -2.17 -12.03
C ILE A 93 -11.96 -2.89 -11.34
N MET A 94 -10.76 -2.75 -11.90
CA MET A 94 -9.53 -3.11 -11.19
C MET A 94 -9.30 -2.16 -10.02
N MET A 95 -8.79 -2.67 -8.89
CA MET A 95 -8.39 -1.82 -7.77
C MET A 95 -7.39 -0.77 -8.28
N THR A 96 -7.73 0.50 -8.05
CA THR A 96 -6.88 1.63 -8.40
C THR A 96 -6.75 2.52 -7.17
N ASN A 97 -5.53 2.95 -6.86
CA ASN A 97 -5.28 3.86 -5.76
C ASN A 97 -4.55 5.08 -6.30
N THR A 98 -5.11 6.26 -6.04
CA THR A 98 -4.42 7.52 -6.26
C THR A 98 -3.75 7.93 -4.96
N VAL A 99 -2.48 8.31 -5.04
CA VAL A 99 -1.65 8.77 -3.92
C VAL A 99 -1.25 10.20 -4.20
N TYR A 100 -1.64 11.10 -3.31
CA TYR A 100 -1.22 12.49 -3.30
C TYR A 100 -0.24 12.71 -2.15
N VAL A 101 0.91 13.32 -2.43
CA VAL A 101 1.87 13.70 -1.38
C VAL A 101 2.27 15.16 -1.55
N GLU A 102 2.11 15.96 -0.51
CA GLU A 102 2.71 17.28 -0.41
C GLU A 102 4.13 17.14 0.16
N VAL A 103 5.14 17.45 -0.64
CA VAL A 103 6.56 17.23 -0.29
C VAL A 103 7.22 18.48 0.28
N GLU A 104 8.30 18.29 1.04
CA GLU A 104 9.06 19.42 1.61
C GLU A 104 10.09 19.99 0.63
N LYS A 105 10.76 19.13 -0.13
CA LYS A 105 11.85 19.49 -1.05
C LYS A 105 11.60 18.88 -2.44
N PRO A 106 10.85 19.54 -3.33
CA PRO A 106 10.49 18.95 -4.62
C PRO A 106 11.73 18.54 -5.43
N ASP A 107 11.81 17.25 -5.80
CA ASP A 107 12.84 16.68 -6.67
C ASP A 107 12.23 15.53 -7.47
N GLU A 108 11.78 15.83 -8.68
CA GLU A 108 11.08 14.89 -9.56
C GLU A 108 11.91 13.65 -9.87
N LYS A 109 13.21 13.79 -10.16
CA LYS A 109 14.05 12.67 -10.57
C LYS A 109 14.25 11.69 -9.43
N SER A 110 14.58 12.19 -8.25
CA SER A 110 14.76 11.35 -7.06
C SER A 110 13.47 10.65 -6.64
N ILE A 111 12.33 11.34 -6.77
CA ILE A 111 11.01 10.78 -6.47
C ILE A 111 10.66 9.64 -7.43
N ILE A 112 10.80 9.86 -8.75
CA ILE A 112 10.48 8.83 -9.76
C ILE A 112 11.34 7.59 -9.54
N ALA A 113 12.66 7.74 -9.42
CA ALA A 113 13.57 6.62 -9.21
C ALA A 113 13.23 5.84 -7.94
N SER A 114 12.93 6.54 -6.85
CA SER A 114 12.57 5.94 -5.57
C SER A 114 11.24 5.18 -5.62
N VAL A 115 10.24 5.72 -6.31
CA VAL A 115 8.93 5.08 -6.48
C VAL A 115 9.04 3.86 -7.37
N GLU A 116 9.80 3.93 -8.47
CA GLU A 116 10.02 2.78 -9.36
C GLU A 116 10.72 1.62 -8.67
N GLU A 117 11.71 1.90 -7.82
CA GLU A 117 12.34 0.88 -6.98
C GLU A 117 11.33 0.24 -6.03
N MET A 118 10.55 1.06 -5.32
CA MET A 118 9.53 0.56 -4.39
C MET A 118 8.45 -0.28 -5.07
N VAL A 119 8.07 0.07 -6.31
CA VAL A 119 7.12 -0.74 -7.09
C VAL A 119 7.68 -2.14 -7.35
N LYS A 120 8.98 -2.26 -7.67
CA LYS A 120 9.63 -3.57 -7.84
C LYS A 120 9.65 -4.38 -6.55
N ASP A 121 9.88 -3.72 -5.41
CA ASP A 121 9.83 -4.37 -4.10
C ASP A 121 8.44 -4.92 -3.79
N VAL A 122 7.38 -4.15 -4.08
CA VAL A 122 6.00 -4.61 -3.93
C VAL A 122 5.68 -5.76 -4.88
N GLN A 123 6.19 -5.69 -6.12
CA GLN A 123 6.00 -6.75 -7.13
C GLN A 123 6.61 -8.09 -6.74
N SER A 124 7.60 -8.11 -5.84
CA SER A 124 8.18 -9.37 -5.33
C SER A 124 7.17 -10.26 -4.62
N TYR A 125 6.09 -9.68 -4.07
CA TYR A 125 4.98 -10.43 -3.45
C TYR A 125 3.61 -10.16 -4.11
N VAL A 126 3.45 -9.12 -4.93
CA VAL A 126 2.23 -8.87 -5.72
C VAL A 126 2.57 -8.55 -7.17
N PRO A 127 2.75 -9.56 -8.05
CA PRO A 127 3.21 -9.35 -9.42
C PRO A 127 2.33 -8.40 -10.26
N GLY A 128 1.02 -8.35 -9.99
CA GLY A 128 0.08 -7.47 -10.69
C GLY A 128 0.02 -6.02 -10.18
N TYR A 129 0.89 -5.63 -9.25
CA TYR A 129 1.01 -4.25 -8.78
C TYR A 129 1.79 -3.41 -9.79
N GLN A 130 1.18 -2.34 -10.32
CA GLN A 130 1.80 -1.52 -11.37
C GLN A 130 1.47 -0.03 -11.25
N LEU A 131 2.36 0.81 -11.77
CA LEU A 131 2.09 2.24 -11.97
C LEU A 131 1.17 2.40 -13.18
N ARG A 132 -0.03 2.93 -12.94
CA ARG A 132 -0.92 3.39 -14.01
C ARG A 132 -0.57 4.81 -14.45
N VAL A 133 -0.16 5.64 -13.49
CA VAL A 133 0.40 6.96 -13.72
C VAL A 133 1.66 7.08 -12.85
N PRO A 134 2.85 7.25 -13.43
CA PRO A 134 4.08 7.47 -12.67
C PRO A 134 3.98 8.78 -11.85
N PRO A 135 4.90 9.05 -10.92
CA PRO A 135 4.86 10.30 -10.16
C PRO A 135 4.86 11.53 -11.08
N ILE A 136 3.81 12.34 -10.98
CA ILE A 136 3.70 13.65 -11.64
C ILE A 136 3.83 14.72 -10.57
N LEU A 137 4.72 15.69 -10.79
CA LEU A 137 4.91 16.82 -9.89
C LEU A 137 4.25 18.09 -10.40
N GLU A 138 3.46 18.73 -9.54
CA GLU A 138 2.89 20.06 -9.73
C GLU A 138 3.29 20.93 -8.53
N GLY A 139 4.36 21.72 -8.69
CA GLY A 139 4.96 22.46 -7.58
C GLY A 139 5.50 21.51 -6.51
N ASN A 140 4.90 21.51 -5.32
CA ASN A 140 5.26 20.60 -4.23
C ASN A 140 4.28 19.43 -4.06
N LYS A 141 3.34 19.24 -4.99
CA LYS A 141 2.39 18.12 -4.97
C LYS A 141 2.85 17.04 -5.93
N VAL A 142 3.01 15.82 -5.40
CA VAL A 142 3.24 14.61 -6.18
C VAL A 142 1.93 13.85 -6.30
N THR A 143 1.57 13.43 -7.51
CA THR A 143 0.46 12.51 -7.76
C THR A 143 0.99 11.23 -8.37
N THR A 144 0.61 10.08 -7.82
CA THR A 144 0.95 8.76 -8.34
C THR A 144 -0.31 7.90 -8.37
N ILE A 145 -0.51 7.11 -9.41
CA ILE A 145 -1.65 6.17 -9.48
C ILE A 145 -1.13 4.76 -9.68
N VAL A 146 -1.50 3.87 -8.76
CA VAL A 146 -1.19 2.45 -8.83
C VAL A 146 -2.46 1.65 -9.13
N GLN A 147 -2.32 0.63 -9.95
CA GLN A 147 -3.37 -0.35 -10.24
C GLN A 147 -2.88 -1.73 -9.79
N ILE A 148 -3.79 -2.53 -9.25
CA ILE A 148 -3.48 -3.88 -8.76
C ILE A 148 -4.36 -4.88 -9.49
N GLU A 149 -3.74 -5.73 -10.29
CA GLU A 149 -4.33 -6.96 -10.79
C GLU A 149 -4.06 -8.10 -9.80
N GLY A 150 -5.13 -8.75 -9.36
CA GLY A 150 -5.03 -9.97 -8.57
C GLY A 150 -4.49 -11.14 -9.40
N ALA A 151 -3.82 -12.08 -8.74
CA ALA A 151 -3.31 -13.32 -9.31
C ALA A 151 -4.40 -14.17 -9.97
N GLY A 152 -5.63 -14.12 -9.42
CA GLY A 152 -6.75 -14.89 -9.96
C GLY A 152 -6.84 -16.32 -9.40
N ASP A 153 -6.16 -16.62 -8.30
CA ASP A 153 -6.04 -17.98 -7.74
C ASP A 153 -7.38 -18.54 -7.25
N PHE A 154 -8.15 -17.71 -6.55
CA PHE A 154 -9.50 -18.04 -6.04
C PHE A 154 -10.51 -16.95 -6.39
N LEU A 155 -10.12 -15.69 -6.21
CA LEU A 155 -10.95 -14.53 -6.52
C LEU A 155 -10.68 -14.04 -7.95
N PRO A 156 -11.64 -13.40 -8.61
CA PRO A 156 -11.40 -12.80 -9.92
C PRO A 156 -10.30 -11.74 -9.86
N LYS A 157 -9.57 -11.59 -10.98
CA LYS A 157 -8.43 -10.66 -11.12
C LYS A 157 -8.71 -9.20 -10.71
N TYR A 158 -9.96 -8.74 -10.80
CA TYR A 158 -10.34 -7.39 -10.34
C TYR A 158 -10.27 -7.21 -8.81
N SER A 159 -10.17 -8.31 -8.06
CA SER A 159 -10.14 -8.33 -6.59
C SER A 159 -8.74 -8.06 -6.02
N GLY A 160 -7.95 -7.20 -6.68
CA GLY A 160 -6.59 -6.85 -6.27
C GLY A 160 -6.49 -6.30 -4.84
N ASN A 161 -7.59 -5.80 -4.28
CA ASN A 161 -7.68 -5.39 -2.88
C ASN A 161 -7.61 -6.56 -1.89
N LEU A 162 -8.06 -7.76 -2.24
CA LEU A 162 -7.86 -8.94 -1.40
C LEU A 162 -6.45 -9.50 -1.61
N ASP A 163 -6.01 -9.60 -2.86
CA ASP A 163 -4.69 -10.17 -3.19
C ASP A 163 -3.54 -9.37 -2.58
N ILE A 164 -3.58 -8.03 -2.61
CA ILE A 164 -2.50 -7.22 -2.00
C ILE A 164 -2.35 -7.50 -0.49
N ILE A 165 -3.46 -7.66 0.24
CA ILE A 165 -3.40 -7.84 1.69
C ILE A 165 -3.05 -9.28 2.07
N THR A 166 -3.54 -10.28 1.33
CA THR A 166 -3.21 -11.69 1.59
C THR A 166 -1.78 -12.00 1.19
N SER A 167 -1.29 -11.51 0.04
CA SER A 167 0.10 -11.66 -0.37
C SER A 167 1.05 -10.95 0.58
N ALA A 168 0.70 -9.76 1.07
CA ALA A 168 1.50 -9.09 2.09
C ALA A 168 1.56 -9.90 3.40
N ALA A 169 0.45 -10.52 3.82
CA ALA A 169 0.40 -11.34 5.02
C ALA A 169 1.24 -12.62 4.88
N ALA A 170 1.10 -13.31 3.74
CA ALA A 170 1.90 -14.48 3.40
C ALA A 170 3.40 -14.14 3.36
N GLY A 171 3.78 -13.08 2.64
CA GLY A 171 5.17 -12.66 2.54
C GLY A 171 5.79 -12.22 3.88
N VAL A 172 4.99 -11.67 4.81
CA VAL A 172 5.44 -11.44 6.19
C VAL A 172 5.68 -12.76 6.92
N ALA A 173 4.70 -13.66 6.91
CA ALA A 173 4.79 -14.94 7.60
C ALA A 173 5.97 -15.79 7.09
N GLU A 174 6.18 -15.86 5.78
CA GLU A 174 7.30 -16.57 5.15
C GLU A 174 8.65 -16.01 5.58
N LYS A 175 8.82 -14.68 5.57
CA LYS A 175 10.06 -14.04 6.03
C LYS A 175 10.35 -14.33 7.50
N LEU A 176 9.33 -14.26 8.36
CA LEU A 176 9.49 -14.58 9.78
C LEU A 176 9.83 -16.06 10.00
N ALA A 177 9.17 -16.97 9.28
CA ALA A 177 9.45 -18.40 9.35
C ALA A 177 10.91 -18.70 8.95
N ILE A 178 11.42 -18.05 7.90
CA ILE A 178 12.83 -18.17 7.49
C ILE A 178 13.77 -17.68 8.59
N MET A 179 13.47 -16.55 9.23
CA MET A 179 14.29 -16.02 10.33
C MET A 179 14.29 -16.94 11.56
N ILE A 180 13.14 -17.54 11.90
CA ILE A 180 13.02 -18.55 12.96
C ILE A 180 13.87 -19.78 12.63
N LEU A 181 13.77 -20.30 11.40
CA LEU A 181 14.55 -21.46 10.96
C LEU A 181 16.06 -21.21 10.96
N ARG A 182 16.49 -19.94 10.78
CA ARG A 182 17.89 -19.52 10.88
C ARG A 182 18.35 -19.21 12.30
N GLY A 183 17.45 -19.23 13.28
CA GLY A 183 17.75 -18.85 14.67
C GLY A 183 17.99 -17.36 14.87
N GLU A 184 17.54 -16.51 13.94
CA GLU A 184 17.69 -15.05 14.04
C GLU A 184 16.67 -14.43 15.02
N ILE A 185 15.51 -15.08 15.18
CA ILE A 185 14.45 -14.70 16.11
C ILE A 185 13.84 -15.95 16.77
N ALA A 186 13.23 -15.79 17.94
CA ALA A 186 12.49 -16.86 18.61
C ALA A 186 11.17 -17.16 17.89
N ALA A 187 10.68 -18.40 18.04
CA ALA A 187 9.36 -18.83 17.59
C ALA A 187 8.23 -18.32 18.49
#